data_AF-A0A4Q3DNN7-F1
#
_entry.id   AF-A0A4Q3DNN7-F1
#
_cell.length_a   1.000
_cell.length_b   1.000
_cell.length_c   1.000
_cell.angle_alpha   90.00
_cell.angle_beta   90.00
_cell.angle_gamma   90.00
#
_symmetry.space_group_name_H-M   'P 1'
#
loop_
_entity.id
_entity.type
_entity.pdbx_description
1 polymer ?
#
loop_
_entity_poly.entity_id
_entity_poly.type
_entity_poly.pdbx_seq_one_letter_code
_entity_poly.pdbx_strand_id
1 'polypeptide(L)'
;MGGLFEQKIWGVPWTALAGVALLVALVYLVWDLSGDATGWRWAVSRWFHSLCWLLLALAALAKAQITPLPADWAGALAIAGGLIYAIYIGAGLIG
;
A
#
# COMPACT_ATOMS: atom_id res chain seq x y z
N MET A 1 7.68 14.62 -20.98
CA MET A 1 6.90 14.22 -19.80
C MET A 1 5.60 13.65 -20.31
N GLY A 2 5.37 12.35 -20.14
CA GLY A 2 4.05 11.78 -20.42
C GLY A 2 3.04 12.35 -19.43
N GLY A 3 1.82 12.63 -19.88
CA GLY A 3 0.75 13.13 -19.03
C GLY A 3 0.47 12.21 -17.83
N LEU A 4 -0.01 12.79 -16.71
CA LEU A 4 -0.31 12.10 -15.44
C LEU A 4 -1.22 10.86 -15.57
N PHE A 5 -1.88 10.69 -16.70
CA PHE A 5 -2.85 9.62 -16.96
C PHE A 5 -2.49 8.73 -18.15
N GLU A 6 -1.28 8.86 -18.71
CA GLU A 6 -0.86 8.05 -19.86
C GLU A 6 -0.58 6.60 -19.48
N GLN A 7 0.08 6.39 -18.34
CA GLN A 7 0.38 5.05 -17.88
C GLN A 7 -0.82 4.43 -17.14
N LYS A 8 -1.28 3.28 -17.66
CA LYS A 8 -2.48 2.61 -17.17
C LYS A 8 -2.24 1.11 -16.97
N ILE A 9 -3.04 0.51 -16.09
CA ILE A 9 -3.22 -0.94 -15.97
C ILE A 9 -4.72 -1.22 -16.12
N TRP A 10 -5.08 -2.07 -17.08
CA TRP A 10 -6.48 -2.40 -17.40
C TRP A 10 -7.40 -1.17 -17.59
N GLY A 11 -6.86 -0.10 -18.19
CA GLY A 11 -7.59 1.15 -18.42
C GLY A 11 -7.60 2.13 -17.24
N VAL A 12 -7.12 1.73 -16.06
CA VAL A 12 -7.04 2.59 -14.87
C VAL A 12 -5.65 3.26 -14.78
N PRO A 13 -5.57 4.59 -14.65
CA PRO A 13 -4.30 5.28 -14.46
C PRO A 13 -3.58 4.87 -13.16
N TRP A 14 -2.25 4.70 -13.22
CA TRP A 14 -1.45 4.41 -12.03
C TRP A 14 -1.54 5.51 -10.97
N THR A 15 -1.73 6.77 -11.38
CA THR A 15 -1.99 7.90 -10.47
C THR A 15 -3.26 7.74 -9.66
N ALA A 16 -4.33 7.25 -10.28
CA ALA A 16 -5.59 7.00 -9.58
C ALA A 16 -5.41 5.88 -8.54
N LEU A 17 -4.72 4.81 -8.91
CA LEU A 17 -4.39 3.71 -7.98
C LEU A 17 -3.52 4.19 -6.82
N ALA A 18 -2.51 5.03 -7.10
CA ALA A 18 -1.69 5.64 -6.07
C ALA A 18 -2.52 6.50 -5.10
N GLY A 19 -3.43 7.31 -5.62
CA GLY A 19 -4.32 8.15 -4.81
C GLY A 19 -5.22 7.33 -3.88
N VAL A 20 -5.85 6.27 -4.40
CA VAL A 20 -6.67 5.35 -3.59
C VAL A 20 -5.81 4.67 -2.53
N ALA A 21 -4.65 4.15 -2.88
CA ALA A 21 -3.77 3.47 -1.95
C ALA A 21 -3.27 4.41 -0.83
N LEU A 22 -2.90 5.65 -1.15
CA LEU A 22 -2.54 6.67 -0.16
C LEU A 22 -3.70 7.00 0.76
N LEU A 23 -4.92 7.11 0.24
CA LEU A 23 -6.10 7.39 1.05
C LEU A 23 -6.34 6.27 2.06
N VAL A 24 -6.29 5.00 1.63
CA VAL A 24 -6.45 3.86 2.55
C VAL A 24 -5.33 3.83 3.59
N ALA A 25 -4.08 4.04 3.17
CA ALA A 25 -2.96 4.15 4.10
C ALA A 25 -3.18 5.23 5.16
N LEU A 26 -3.65 6.42 4.78
CA LEU A 26 -3.91 7.52 5.70
C LEU A 26 -5.05 7.21 6.67
N VAL A 27 -6.14 6.60 6.18
CA VAL A 27 -7.27 6.20 7.04
C VAL A 27 -6.78 5.24 8.12
N TYR A 28 -6.07 4.18 7.75
CA TYR A 28 -5.56 3.20 8.72
C TYR A 28 -4.38 3.72 9.55
N LEU A 29 -3.67 4.75 9.09
CA LEU A 29 -2.63 5.40 9.89
C LEU A 29 -3.24 6.29 10.97
N VAL A 30 -4.30 7.03 10.66
CA VAL A 30 -4.92 8.00 11.58
C VAL A 30 -5.93 7.31 12.51
N TRP A 31 -6.82 6.48 11.96
CA TRP A 31 -7.80 5.74 12.75
C TRP A 31 -7.24 4.41 13.22
N ASP A 32 -7.36 4.15 14.52
CA ASP A 32 -7.11 2.82 15.07
C ASP A 32 -8.31 1.91 14.79
N LEU A 33 -8.13 0.98 13.85
CA LEU A 33 -9.10 -0.04 13.45
C LEU A 33 -8.68 -1.44 13.91
N SER A 34 -7.78 -1.54 14.89
CA SER A 34 -7.25 -2.81 15.40
C SER A 34 -8.22 -3.58 16.30
N GLY A 35 -9.35 -2.97 16.70
CA GLY A 35 -10.35 -3.59 17.56
C GLY A 35 -9.80 -3.94 18.94
N ASP A 36 -10.11 -5.13 19.43
CA ASP A 36 -9.66 -5.63 20.74
C ASP A 36 -8.27 -6.30 20.70
N ALA A 37 -7.51 -6.11 19.62
CA ALA A 37 -6.17 -6.68 19.51
C ALA A 37 -5.24 -6.10 20.59
N THR A 38 -4.38 -6.95 21.16
CA THR A 38 -3.40 -6.54 22.18
C THR A 38 -1.99 -7.03 21.83
N GLY A 39 -0.97 -6.42 22.44
CA GLY A 39 0.43 -6.82 22.29
C GLY A 39 0.92 -6.79 20.83
N TRP A 40 1.54 -7.89 20.39
CA TRP A 40 2.08 -7.98 19.03
C TRP A 40 0.98 -7.93 17.95
N ARG A 41 -0.21 -8.47 18.24
CA ARG A 41 -1.37 -8.43 17.32
C ARG A 41 -1.83 -7.01 17.12
N TRP A 42 -1.88 -6.22 18.18
CA TRP A 42 -2.18 -4.79 18.07
C TRP A 42 -1.17 -4.08 17.18
N ALA A 43 0.13 -4.30 17.39
CA ALA A 43 1.17 -3.68 16.58
C ALA A 43 1.05 -4.06 15.08
N VAL A 44 0.81 -5.34 14.76
CA VAL A 44 0.60 -5.76 13.37
C VAL A 44 -0.66 -5.13 12.80
N SER A 45 -1.79 -5.22 13.50
CA SER A 45 -3.06 -4.64 13.05
C SER A 45 -3.01 -3.12 12.87
N ARG A 46 -2.25 -2.42 13.72
CA ARG A 46 -2.12 -0.97 13.71
C ARG A 46 -1.28 -0.45 12.55
N TRP A 47 -0.20 -1.17 12.20
CA TRP A 47 0.83 -0.63 11.31
C TRP A 47 0.93 -1.34 9.96
N PHE A 48 0.71 -2.66 9.91
CA PHE A 48 1.05 -3.43 8.71
C PHE A 48 0.05 -3.18 7.57
N HIS A 49 -1.22 -2.96 7.87
CA HIS A 49 -2.20 -2.62 6.84
C HIS A 49 -1.85 -1.29 6.17
N SER A 50 -1.59 -0.24 6.96
CA SER A 50 -1.17 1.08 6.46
C SER A 50 0.12 0.99 5.66
N LEU A 51 1.11 0.25 6.16
CA LEU A 51 2.40 0.07 5.49
C LEU A 51 2.26 -0.67 4.15
N CYS A 52 1.42 -1.70 4.07
CA CYS A 52 1.09 -2.36 2.81
C CYS A 52 0.58 -1.35 1.77
N TRP A 53 -0.43 -0.54 2.14
CA TRP A 53 -1.02 0.45 1.24
C TRP A 53 -0.03 1.55 0.84
N LEU A 54 0.87 1.97 1.74
CA LEU A 54 1.95 2.89 1.39
C LEU A 54 2.92 2.29 0.35
N LEU A 55 3.27 1.01 0.48
CA LEU A 55 4.15 0.35 -0.50
C LEU A 55 3.46 0.20 -1.86
N LEU A 56 2.16 -0.11 -1.88
CA LEU A 56 1.37 -0.16 -3.11
C LEU A 56 1.25 1.22 -3.76
N ALA A 57 1.06 2.27 -2.96
CA ALA A 57 1.07 3.65 -3.45
C ALA A 57 2.42 4.01 -4.08
N LEU A 58 3.54 3.70 -3.41
CA LEU A 58 4.87 3.93 -3.95
C LEU A 58 5.13 3.13 -5.23
N ALA A 59 4.68 1.87 -5.29
CA ALA A 59 4.77 1.06 -6.50
C ALA A 59 4.01 1.71 -7.66
N ALA A 60 2.78 2.17 -7.43
CA ALA A 60 1.97 2.86 -8.43
C ALA A 60 2.58 4.21 -8.85
N LEU A 61 3.15 4.98 -7.91
CA LEU A 61 3.85 6.23 -8.21
C LEU A 61 5.15 6.02 -9.01
N ALA A 62 5.90 4.95 -8.72
CA ALA A 62 7.07 4.56 -9.48
C ALA A 62 6.69 4.14 -10.91
N LYS A 63 5.58 3.40 -11.08
CA LYS A 63 5.01 3.13 -12.42
C LYS A 63 4.58 4.42 -13.10
N ALA A 64 3.88 5.32 -12.42
CA ALA A 64 3.46 6.60 -12.97
C ALA A 64 4.62 7.57 -13.28
N GLN A 65 5.85 7.28 -12.83
CA GLN A 65 7.03 8.13 -12.98
C GLN A 65 6.87 9.53 -12.36
N ILE A 66 6.16 9.61 -11.23
CA ILE A 66 5.91 10.87 -10.51
C ILE A 66 6.90 11.06 -9.35
N THR A 67 7.49 9.97 -8.89
CA THR A 67 8.56 9.97 -7.89
C THR A 67 9.93 9.78 -8.54
N PRO A 68 11.03 10.19 -7.88
CA PRO A 68 12.38 9.89 -8.36
C PRO A 68 12.75 8.39 -8.27
N LEU A 69 11.85 7.53 -7.79
CA LEU A 69 12.05 6.09 -7.77
C LEU A 69 12.05 5.50 -9.18
N PRO A 70 13.01 4.62 -9.52
CA PRO A 70 13.01 3.89 -10.78
C PRO A 70 11.76 3.04 -10.97
N ALA A 71 11.24 2.94 -12.20
CA ALA A 71 9.98 2.25 -12.49
C ALA A 71 10.05 0.72 -12.30
N ASP A 72 11.25 0.13 -12.34
CA ASP A 72 11.56 -1.27 -12.05
C ASP A 72 11.41 -1.63 -10.57
N TRP A 73 11.51 -0.65 -9.66
CA TRP A 73 11.26 -0.87 -8.23
C TRP A 73 9.79 -1.15 -7.91
N ALA A 74 8.87 -0.80 -8.82
CA ALA A 74 7.44 -1.03 -8.62
C ALA A 74 7.10 -2.49 -8.32
N GLY A 75 7.79 -3.44 -8.97
CA GLY A 75 7.59 -4.87 -8.72
C GLY A 75 7.99 -5.27 -7.31
N ALA A 76 9.19 -4.86 -6.87
CA ALA A 76 9.70 -5.15 -5.52
C ALA A 76 8.83 -4.51 -4.43
N LEU A 77 8.39 -3.26 -4.63
CA LEU A 77 7.49 -2.56 -3.72
C LEU A 77 6.12 -3.25 -3.63
N ALA A 78 5.55 -3.68 -4.76
CA ALA A 78 4.28 -4.40 -4.77
C ALA A 78 4.39 -5.77 -4.07
N ILE A 79 5.49 -6.50 -4.28
CA ILE A 79 5.76 -7.77 -3.59
C ILE A 79 5.88 -7.54 -2.08
N ALA A 80 6.67 -6.55 -1.66
CA ALA A 80 6.81 -6.21 -0.25
C ALA A 80 5.47 -5.81 0.39
N GLY A 81 4.66 -5.00 -0.31
CA GLY A 81 3.30 -4.66 0.12
C GLY A 81 2.42 -5.90 0.28
N GLY A 82 2.46 -6.83 -0.68
CA GLY A 82 1.74 -8.10 -0.63
C GLY A 82 2.17 -9.00 0.54
N LEU A 83 3.48 -9.08 0.83
CA LEU A 83 4.01 -9.83 1.97
C LEU A 83 3.55 -9.23 3.30
N ILE A 84 3.58 -7.91 3.43
CA ILE A 84 3.10 -7.22 4.64
C ILE A 84 1.61 -7.44 4.84
N TYR A 85 0.82 -7.42 3.75
CA TYR A 85 -0.60 -7.74 3.81
C TYR A 85 -0.85 -9.18 4.26
N ALA A 86 -0.07 -10.14 3.76
CA ALA A 86 -0.16 -11.53 4.18
C ALA A 86 0.14 -11.70 5.68
N ILE A 87 1.12 -10.98 6.22
CA ILE A 87 1.41 -10.96 7.66
C ILE A 87 0.23 -10.35 8.45
N TYR A 88 -0.33 -9.24 7.96
CA TYR A 88 -1.50 -8.60 8.56
C TYR A 88 -2.70 -9.57 8.63
N ILE A 89 -3.03 -10.23 7.53
CA ILE A 89 -4.12 -11.22 7.48
C ILE A 89 -3.81 -12.41 8.40
N GLY A 90 -2.58 -12.93 8.37
CA GLY A 90 -2.15 -14.03 9.22
C GLY A 90 -2.31 -13.72 10.72
N ALA A 91 -1.96 -12.50 11.15
CA ALA A 91 -2.16 -12.05 12.52
C ALA A 91 -3.64 -11.94 12.94
N GLY A 92 -4.53 -11.71 11.97
CA GLY A 92 -5.98 -11.70 12.18
C GLY A 92 -6.58 -13.10 12.29
N LEU A 93 -6.00 -14.11 11.63
CA LEU A 93 -6.51 -15.48 11.58
C LEU A 93 -6.05 -16.35 12.75
N ILE A 94 -4.89 -16.07 13.35
CA ILE A 94 -4.33 -16.84 14.48
C ILE A 94 -4.89 -16.28 15.80
N GLY A 95 -6.17 -15.92 15.81
CA GLY A 95 -6.81 -15.08 16.82
C GLY A 95 -7.96 -15.75 17.54
#